data_AF-A0A259PKA2-F1
#
_entry.id   AF-A0A259PKA2-F1
#
_cell.length_a   1.000
_cell.length_b   1.000
_cell.length_c   1.000
_cell.angle_alpha   90.00
_cell.angle_beta   90.00
_cell.angle_gamma   90.00
#
_symmetry.space_group_name_H-M   'P 1'
#
loop_
_entity.id
_entity.type
_entity.pdbx_description
1 polymer ?
#
loop_
_entity_poly.entity_id
_entity_poly.type
_entity_poly.pdbx_seq_one_letter_code
_entity_poly.pdbx_strand_id
1 'polypeptide(L)' 'MLRTIVQDSKRPFMRRFSEGLNTCMKQFRATVRVGGMVVTTVVFAENTNFAIKILQAQFGANNVISIPTQIG' A
#
# COMPACT_ATOMS: atom_id res chain seq x y z
N MET A 1 6.92 -8.85 38.79
CA MET A 1 6.58 -7.42 38.63
C MET A 1 7.38 -6.86 37.45
N LEU A 2 6.77 -5.96 36.66
CA LEU A 2 7.14 -5.56 35.29
C LEU A 2 8.42 -4.70 35.12
N ARG A 3 9.05 -4.88 33.93
CA ARG A 3 9.80 -3.95 33.02
C ARG A 3 11.15 -3.37 33.48
N THR A 4 12.20 -3.43 32.65
CA THR A 4 12.44 -2.44 31.57
C THR A 4 13.32 -2.99 30.41
N ILE A 5 13.17 -2.31 29.28
CA ILE A 5 13.49 -2.59 27.88
C ILE A 5 14.92 -2.16 27.53
N VAL A 6 15.66 -2.93 26.72
CA VAL A 6 16.58 -2.41 25.69
C VAL A 6 16.60 -3.43 24.54
N GLN A 7 15.95 -3.12 23.41
CA GLN A 7 16.18 -3.87 22.17
C GLN A 7 17.26 -3.15 21.38
N ASP A 8 18.50 -3.60 21.55
CA ASP A 8 19.63 -3.16 20.75
C ASP A 8 19.67 -3.93 19.42
N SER A 9 20.01 -3.15 18.41
CA SER A 9 20.26 -3.45 17.02
C SER A 9 21.28 -4.58 16.82
N LYS A 10 20.81 -5.74 16.36
CA LYS A 10 21.56 -6.77 15.59
C LYS A 10 20.68 -8.01 15.42
N ARG A 11 19.92 -8.10 14.34
CA ARG A 11 19.25 -9.36 13.95
C ARG A 11 19.35 -9.59 12.44
N PRO A 12 19.46 -10.87 12.03
CA PRO A 12 20.54 -11.33 11.16
C PRO A 12 20.17 -11.34 9.67
N PHE A 13 21.23 -11.38 8.86
CA PHE A 13 21.27 -11.81 7.47
C PHE A 13 20.42 -13.07 7.25
N MET A 14 19.61 -13.05 6.19
CA MET A 14 18.84 -14.15 5.59
C MET A 14 17.42 -14.39 6.13
N ARG A 15 16.44 -13.80 5.43
CA ARG A 15 15.18 -14.47 5.11
C ARG A 15 14.83 -14.22 3.64
N ARG A 16 15.07 -15.24 2.80
CA ARG A 16 14.25 -15.45 1.60
C ARG A 16 12.83 -15.73 2.10
N PHE A 17 11.99 -14.70 2.14
CA PHE A 17 10.54 -14.89 2.15
C PHE A 17 10.06 -14.89 0.70
N SER A 18 10.32 -15.99 0.00
CA SER A 18 9.95 -16.14 -1.41
C SER A 18 9.12 -17.40 -1.63
N GLU A 19 8.37 -17.85 -0.63
CA GLU A 19 7.51 -19.02 -0.73
C GLU A 19 6.38 -18.86 0.30
N GLY A 20 5.21 -18.35 -0.12
CA GLY A 20 3.98 -18.49 0.68
C GLY A 20 2.91 -17.40 0.67
N LEU A 21 3.01 -16.28 -0.06
CA LEU A 21 1.92 -15.29 -0.18
C LEU A 21 2.00 -14.53 -1.50
N ASN A 22 1.96 -15.26 -2.62
CA ASN A 22 1.59 -14.67 -3.92
C ASN A 22 0.10 -14.95 -4.15
N THR A 23 -0.75 -14.53 -3.21
CA THR A 23 -2.15 -14.31 -3.51
C THR A 23 -2.18 -13.20 -4.55
N CYS A 24 -2.53 -13.51 -5.79
CA CYS A 24 -2.65 -12.56 -6.89
C CYS A 24 -3.17 -11.20 -6.38
N MET A 25 -2.31 -10.17 -6.40
CA MET A 25 -2.67 -8.84 -5.94
C MET A 25 -3.85 -8.35 -6.77
N LYS A 26 -4.89 -7.86 -6.09
CA LYS A 26 -6.11 -7.39 -6.75
C LYS A 26 -5.84 -6.03 -7.38
N GLN A 27 -6.45 -5.80 -8.54
CA GLN A 27 -6.35 -4.52 -9.22
C GLN A 27 -7.41 -3.58 -8.70
N PHE A 28 -7.05 -2.34 -8.39
CA PHE A 28 -7.96 -1.29 -7.98
C PHE A 28 -7.83 -0.09 -8.90
N ARG A 29 -8.95 0.35 -9.45
CA ARG A 29 -9.06 1.58 -10.24
C ARG A 29 -9.45 2.73 -9.33
N ALA A 30 -8.77 3.87 -9.47
CA ALA A 30 -9.13 5.11 -8.79
C ALA A 30 -8.92 6.32 -9.69
N THR A 31 -9.62 7.41 -9.36
CA THR A 31 -9.43 8.70 -10.04
C THR A 31 -8.61 9.63 -9.16
N VAL A 32 -7.56 10.21 -9.72
CA VAL A 32 -6.63 11.11 -9.01
C VAL A 32 -6.47 12.43 -9.74
N ARG A 33 -6.11 13.48 -9.01
CA ARG A 33 -5.74 14.79 -9.56
C ARG A 33 -4.22 14.93 -9.62
N VAL A 34 -3.68 15.22 -10.79
CA VAL A 34 -2.24 15.44 -10.98
C VAL A 34 -2.05 16.63 -11.90
N GLY A 35 -1.31 17.65 -11.44
CA GLY A 35 -1.01 18.84 -12.27
C GLY A 35 -2.25 19.58 -12.81
N GLY A 36 -3.37 19.55 -12.07
CA GLY A 36 -4.64 20.16 -12.51
C GLY A 36 -5.49 19.28 -13.43
N MET A 37 -4.99 18.12 -13.87
CA MET A 37 -5.73 17.15 -14.67
C MET A 37 -6.33 16.04 -13.79
N VAL A 38 -7.46 15.49 -14.23
CA VAL A 38 -8.11 14.34 -13.59
C VAL A 38 -7.80 13.11 -14.41
N VAL A 39 -7.14 12.12 -13.79
CA VAL A 39 -6.65 10.92 -14.46
C VAL A 39 -7.15 9.68 -13.73
N THR A 40 -7.54 8.67 -14.49
CA THR A 40 -7.85 7.34 -13.95
C THR A 40 -6.57 6.51 -13.91
N THR A 41 -6.26 5.94 -12.74
CA THR A 41 -5.09 5.11 -12.52
C THR A 41 -5.48 3.75 -11.92
N VAL A 42 -4.56 2.78 -12.02
CA VAL A 42 -4.72 1.43 -11.48
C VAL A 42 -3.58 1.14 -10.53
N VAL A 43 -3.90 0.60 -9.34
CA VAL A 43 -2.93 0.14 -8.34
C VAL A 43 -3.21 -1.30 -7.96
N PHE A 44 -2.16 -2.03 -7.61
CA PHE A 44 -2.26 -3.40 -7.13
C PHE A 44 -2.19 -3.41 -5.60
N ALA A 45 -3.18 -4.02 -4.94
CA ALA A 45 -3.25 -4.07 -3.49
C ALA A 45 -3.98 -5.34 -3.01
N GLU A 46 -3.84 -5.68 -1.72
CA GLU A 46 -4.59 -6.79 -1.12
C GLU A 46 -6.06 -6.44 -0.88
N ASN A 47 -6.34 -5.17 -0.55
CA ASN A 47 -7.68 -4.67 -0.26
C ASN A 47 -7.77 -3.16 -0.51
N THR A 48 -8.98 -2.62 -0.46
CA THR A 48 -9.27 -1.20 -0.69
C THR A 48 -8.51 -0.27 0.25
N ASN A 49 -8.34 -0.64 1.53
CA ASN A 49 -7.63 0.20 2.50
C ASN A 49 -6.16 0.36 2.14
N PHE A 50 -5.50 -0.72 1.69
CA PHE A 50 -4.14 -0.64 1.18
C PHE A 50 -4.06 0.13 -0.14
N ALA A 51 -5.01 -0.08 -1.06
CA ALA A 51 -5.08 0.66 -2.32
C ALA A 51 -5.14 2.18 -2.09
N ILE A 52 -5.98 2.62 -1.14
CA ILE A 52 -6.08 4.05 -0.74
C ILE A 52 -4.73 4.55 -0.25
N LYS A 53 -4.10 3.86 0.70
CA LYS A 53 -2.81 4.29 1.27
C LYS A 53 -1.72 4.40 0.20
N ILE A 54 -1.67 3.46 -0.73
CA ILE A 54 -0.73 3.49 -1.86
C ILE A 54 -0.97 4.72 -2.73
N LEU A 55 -2.23 5.00 -3.09
CA LEU A 55 -2.59 6.17 -3.89
C LEU A 55 -2.29 7.49 -3.17
N GLN A 56 -2.58 7.57 -1.87
CA GLN A 56 -2.27 8.74 -1.06
C GLN A 56 -0.75 8.96 -0.93
N ALA A 57 0.04 7.89 -0.86
CA ALA A 57 1.50 7.99 -0.84
C ALA A 57 2.08 8.45 -2.19
N GLN A 58 1.49 8.04 -3.31
CA GLN A 58 1.97 8.42 -4.65
C GLN A 58 1.50 9.81 -5.09
N PHE A 59 0.24 10.15 -4.81
CA PHE A 59 -0.40 11.37 -5.34
C PHE A 59 -0.67 12.41 -4.27
N GLY A 60 -0.61 12.06 -2.98
CA GLY A 60 -1.01 12.93 -1.87
C GLY A 60 -2.47 12.72 -1.47
N ALA A 61 -2.77 12.81 -0.16
CA ALA A 61 -4.09 12.47 0.37
C ALA A 61 -5.24 13.27 -0.24
N ASN A 62 -5.03 14.56 -0.52
CA ASN A 62 -6.02 15.47 -1.09
C ASN A 62 -6.22 15.29 -2.60
N ASN A 63 -5.40 14.47 -3.24
CA ASN A 63 -5.41 14.27 -4.69
C ASN A 63 -6.10 12.96 -5.10
N VAL A 64 -6.53 12.14 -4.15
CA VAL A 64 -7.36 10.96 -4.41
C VAL A 64 -8.83 11.37 -4.39
N ILE A 65 -9.47 11.39 -5.57
CA ILE A 65 -10.82 11.94 -5.74
C ILE A 65 -11.90 10.90 -5.39
N SER A 66 -11.62 9.62 -5.62
CA SER A 66 -12.58 8.54 -5.45
C SER A 66 -12.00 7.38 -4.64
N ILE A 67 -12.89 6.64 -3.97
CA ILE A 67 -12.51 5.37 -3.32
C ILE A 67 -12.07 4.38 -4.42
N PRO A 68 -10.93 3.69 -4.25
CA PRO A 68 -10.46 2.70 -5.22
C PRO A 68 -11.44 1.53 -5.31
N THR A 69 -11.82 1.17 -6.53
CA THR A 69 -12.76 0.08 -6.81
C THR A 69 -12.00 -1.10 -7.39
N GLN A 70 -12.22 -2.30 -6.88
CA GLN A 70 -11.59 -3.50 -7.41
C GLN A 70 -12.05 -3.77 -8.85
N ILE A 71 -11.11 -4.05 -9.74
CA ILE A 71 -11.32 -4.31 -11.17
C ILE A 71 -10.62 -5.62 -11.57
N GLY A 72 -10.99 -6.73 -10.92
CA GLY A 72 -10.39 -8.06 -11.11
C GLY A 72 -10.06 -8.74 -9.80
#